data_AF-A0A2V9SBJ8-F1
#
_entry.id   AF-A0A2V9SBJ8-F1
#
_cell.length_a   1.000
_cell.length_b   1.000
_cell.length_c   1.000
_cell.angle_alpha   90.00
_cell.angle_beta   90.00
_cell.angle_gamma   90.00
#
_symmetry.space_group_name_H-M   'P 1'
#
loop_
_entity.id
_entity.type
_entity.pdbx_description
1 polymer ?
#
loop_
_entity_poly.entity_id
_entity_poly.type
_entity_poly.pdbx_seq_one_letter_code
_entity_poly.pdbx_strand_id
1 'polypeptide(L)'
;MFAFVDDLFFQAKIQETARKLNVKVEFCKAEKDLLDHMKQNGEEKPSLIIFDMNNVNAKPLTLIPKLKTKLKKGTSIIGFLSHVQGDLKQKAHEVGCDMVLPRSAFSQNLPQLLRRHGAPEETAG
;
A
#
# COMPACT_ATOMS: atom_id res chain seq x y z
N MET A 1 -2.93 7.89 1.90
CA MET A 1 -2.34 6.55 1.65
C MET A 1 -2.80 6.04 0.30
N PHE A 2 -2.06 5.12 -0.30
CA PHE A 2 -2.46 4.52 -1.59
C PHE A 2 -2.54 2.99 -1.52
N ALA A 3 -3.46 2.41 -2.29
CA ALA A 3 -3.61 0.97 -2.41
C ALA A 3 -3.80 0.54 -3.87
N PHE A 4 -2.96 -0.38 -4.34
CA PHE A 4 -3.02 -1.00 -5.66
C PHE A 4 -3.60 -2.40 -5.54
N VAL A 5 -4.92 -2.48 -5.52
CA VAL A 5 -5.67 -3.73 -5.34
C VAL A 5 -6.69 -3.82 -6.46
N ASP A 6 -6.77 -4.97 -7.14
CA ASP A 6 -7.77 -5.20 -8.19
C ASP A 6 -9.08 -5.76 -7.60
N ASP A 7 -8.95 -6.54 -6.53
CA ASP A 7 -10.05 -7.21 -5.82
C ASP A 7 -10.99 -6.21 -5.12
N LEU A 8 -12.21 -6.09 -5.64
CA LEU A 8 -13.23 -5.16 -5.14
C LEU A 8 -13.63 -5.43 -3.68
N PHE A 9 -13.63 -6.71 -3.25
CA PHE A 9 -13.93 -7.04 -1.86
C PHE A 9 -12.86 -6.50 -0.91
N PHE A 10 -11.59 -6.59 -1.29
CA PHE A 10 -10.51 -5.99 -0.52
C PHE A 10 -10.54 -4.47 -0.56
N GLN A 11 -10.80 -3.87 -1.72
CA GLN A 11 -10.95 -2.41 -1.80
C GLN A 11 -12.04 -1.93 -0.84
N ALA A 12 -13.23 -2.53 -0.88
CA ALA A 12 -14.33 -2.20 0.02
C ALA A 12 -13.94 -2.38 1.50
N LYS A 13 -13.24 -3.48 1.84
CA LYS A 13 -12.80 -3.74 3.22
C LYS A 13 -11.77 -2.72 3.71
N ILE A 14 -10.79 -2.35 2.86
CA ILE A 14 -9.80 -1.31 3.14
C ILE A 14 -10.50 0.02 3.34
N GLN A 15 -11.41 0.38 2.43
CA GLN A 15 -12.14 1.64 2.48
C GLN A 15 -13.02 1.75 3.73
N GLU A 16 -13.78 0.71 4.06
CA GLU A 16 -14.60 0.63 5.27
C GLU A 16 -13.75 0.75 6.55
N THR A 17 -12.62 0.05 6.59
CA THR A 17 -11.71 0.11 7.75
C THR A 17 -11.06 1.48 7.87
N ALA A 18 -10.61 2.06 6.76
CA ALA A 18 -10.04 3.40 6.70
C ALA A 18 -11.07 4.43 7.17
N ARG A 19 -12.31 4.35 6.70
CA ARG A 19 -13.42 5.21 7.12
C ARG A 19 -13.69 5.11 8.62
N LYS A 20 -13.70 3.89 9.19
CA LYS A 20 -13.87 3.67 10.64
C LYS A 20 -12.74 4.26 11.47
N LEU A 21 -11.53 4.26 10.92
CA LEU A 21 -10.33 4.82 11.57
C LEU A 21 -10.08 6.29 11.22
N ASN A 22 -10.98 6.92 10.46
CA ASN A 22 -10.85 8.28 9.94
C ASN A 22 -9.54 8.53 9.14
N VAL A 23 -9.11 7.51 8.40
CA VAL A 23 -7.92 7.52 7.55
C VAL A 23 -8.32 7.68 6.08
N LYS A 24 -7.58 8.49 5.32
CA LYS A 24 -7.74 8.61 3.86
C LYS A 24 -6.90 7.57 3.12
N VAL A 25 -7.58 6.67 2.43
CA VAL A 25 -6.96 5.69 1.52
C VAL A 25 -7.52 5.88 0.13
N GLU A 26 -6.63 6.01 -0.85
CA GLU A 26 -6.98 6.15 -2.26
C GLU A 26 -6.55 4.91 -3.04
N PHE A 27 -7.38 4.48 -3.98
CA PHE A 27 -7.11 3.29 -4.79
C PHE A 27 -6.55 3.69 -6.14
N CYS A 28 -5.37 3.16 -6.46
CA CYS A 28 -4.70 3.42 -7.72
C CYS A 28 -4.68 2.14 -8.56
N LYS A 29 -4.92 2.26 -9.86
CA LYS A 29 -4.87 1.12 -10.79
C LYS A 29 -3.53 1.05 -11.51
N ALA A 30 -2.90 2.21 -11.74
CA ALA A 30 -1.60 2.32 -12.38
C ALA A 30 -0.70 3.35 -11.69
N GLU A 31 0.61 3.28 -12.00
CA GLU A 31 1.61 4.27 -11.56
C GLU A 31 1.16 5.71 -11.84
N LYS A 32 0.54 5.91 -13.01
CA LYS A 32 0.08 7.22 -13.46
C LYS A 32 -0.99 7.79 -12.53
N ASP A 33 -1.93 6.97 -12.05
CA ASP A 33 -2.97 7.42 -11.11
C ASP A 33 -2.32 7.92 -9.82
N LEU A 34 -1.39 7.14 -9.27
CA LEU A 34 -0.68 7.54 -8.05
C LEU A 34 0.14 8.82 -8.27
N LEU A 35 0.83 8.96 -9.41
CA LEU A 35 1.56 10.17 -9.74
C LEU A 35 0.63 11.38 -9.90
N ASP A 36 -0.56 11.18 -10.47
CA ASP A 36 -1.57 12.23 -10.63
C ASP A 36 -2.13 12.66 -9.28
N HIS A 37 -2.51 11.70 -8.43
CA HIS A 37 -2.94 11.95 -7.06
C HIS A 37 -1.86 12.65 -6.23
N MET A 38 -0.58 12.24 -6.36
CA MET A 38 0.54 12.92 -5.71
C MET A 38 0.73 14.35 -6.21
N LYS A 39 0.45 14.63 -7.49
CA LYS A 39 0.48 16.01 -7.99
C LYS A 39 -0.70 16.83 -7.47
N GLN A 40 -1.88 16.22 -7.38
CA GLN A 40 -3.10 16.88 -6.92
C GLN A 40 -3.09 17.19 -5.42
N ASN A 41 -2.57 16.28 -4.59
CA ASN A 41 -2.51 16.42 -3.13
C ASN A 41 -1.31 17.27 -2.64
N GLY A 42 -0.52 17.86 -3.54
CA GLY A 42 0.73 18.56 -3.19
C GLY A 42 1.88 17.60 -2.85
N GLU A 43 3.08 18.11 -2.57
CA GLU A 43 4.28 17.29 -2.26
C GLU A 43 4.17 16.36 -1.03
N GLU A 44 2.99 16.24 -0.42
CA GLU A 44 2.67 15.27 0.63
C GLU A 44 2.83 13.85 0.11
N LYS A 45 3.91 13.22 0.56
CA LYS A 45 4.22 11.82 0.24
C LYS A 45 3.33 10.92 1.10
N PRO A 46 2.80 9.82 0.53
CA PRO A 46 2.05 8.85 1.30
C PRO A 46 2.94 8.20 2.35
N SER A 47 2.44 8.09 3.58
CA SER A 47 3.11 7.34 4.65
C SER A 47 3.07 5.83 4.41
N LEU A 48 2.06 5.35 3.67
CA LEU A 48 1.85 3.94 3.37
C LEU A 48 1.31 3.73 1.95
N ILE A 49 1.90 2.74 1.26
CA ILE A 49 1.43 2.20 -0.01
C ILE A 49 1.22 0.70 0.11
N ILE A 50 0.04 0.24 -0.27
CA ILE A 50 -0.33 -1.19 -0.27
C ILE A 50 -0.31 -1.69 -1.71
N PHE A 51 0.34 -2.83 -1.94
CA PHE A 51 0.37 -3.52 -3.23
C PHE A 51 -0.19 -4.93 -3.12
N ASP A 52 -1.12 -5.26 -4.01
CA ASP A 52 -1.46 -6.65 -4.27
C ASP A 52 -0.39 -7.27 -5.19
N MET A 53 0.40 -8.19 -4.65
CA MET A 53 1.45 -8.90 -5.37
C MET A 53 0.92 -9.83 -6.47
N ASN A 54 -0.37 -10.19 -6.43
CA ASN A 54 -1.04 -10.97 -7.47
C ASN A 54 -1.67 -10.08 -8.55
N ASN A 55 -1.63 -8.76 -8.39
CA ASN A 55 -2.21 -7.83 -9.35
C ASN A 55 -1.31 -7.70 -10.59
N VAL A 56 -1.68 -8.43 -11.63
CA VAL A 56 -0.98 -8.46 -12.92
C VAL A 56 -1.09 -7.11 -13.64
N ASN A 57 -2.19 -6.36 -13.44
CA ASN A 57 -2.39 -5.04 -14.05
C ASN A 57 -1.44 -4.00 -13.45
N ALA A 58 -1.30 -4.00 -12.12
CA ALA A 58 -0.43 -3.06 -11.43
C ALA A 58 1.07 -3.40 -11.59
N LYS A 59 1.45 -4.65 -11.88
CA LYS A 59 2.86 -5.09 -11.99
C LYS A 59 3.71 -4.59 -10.80
N PRO A 60 3.38 -5.00 -9.56
CA PRO A 60 3.99 -4.49 -8.34
C PRO A 60 5.51 -4.63 -8.33
N LEU A 61 6.05 -5.73 -8.88
CA LEU A 61 7.50 -5.95 -8.99
C LEU A 61 8.22 -4.87 -9.81
N THR A 62 7.52 -4.21 -10.75
CA THR A 62 8.07 -3.12 -11.56
C THR A 62 7.76 -1.74 -10.96
N LEU A 63 6.63 -1.59 -10.26
CA LEU A 63 6.23 -0.32 -9.65
C LEU A 63 6.92 -0.04 -8.32
N ILE A 64 7.01 -1.02 -7.43
CA ILE A 64 7.64 -0.86 -6.11
C ILE A 64 9.03 -0.22 -6.21
N PRO A 65 9.98 -0.68 -7.06
CA PRO A 65 11.32 -0.10 -7.09
C PRO A 65 11.32 1.33 -7.65
N LYS A 66 10.46 1.63 -8.63
CA LYS A 66 10.29 2.99 -9.16
C LYS A 66 9.71 3.93 -8.12
N LEU A 67 8.71 3.47 -7.37
CA LEU A 67 8.11 4.23 -6.29
C LEU A 67 9.09 4.40 -5.15
N LYS A 68 9.85 3.38 -4.76
CA LYS A 68 10.89 3.51 -3.72
C LYS A 68 12.01 4.47 -4.11
N THR A 69 12.32 4.58 -5.41
CA THR A 69 13.28 5.56 -5.92
C THR A 69 12.71 6.98 -5.87
N LYS A 70 11.43 7.17 -6.21
CA LYS A 70 10.75 8.48 -6.18
C LYS A 70 10.41 8.93 -4.75
N LEU A 71 9.92 8.01 -3.94
CA LEU A 71 9.43 8.18 -2.58
C LEU A 71 10.58 7.82 -1.66
N LYS A 72 11.33 8.85 -1.26
CA LYS A 72 12.43 8.75 -0.27
C LYS A 72 11.94 8.08 1.05
N LYS A 73 12.86 7.84 1.99
CA LYS A 73 12.75 7.08 3.27
C LYS A 73 11.53 7.30 4.22
N GLY A 74 10.48 8.03 3.85
CA GLY A 74 9.26 8.21 4.64
C GLY A 74 8.06 7.35 4.22
N THR A 75 8.08 6.69 3.06
CA THR A 75 6.96 5.88 2.59
C THR A 75 7.19 4.40 2.88
N SER A 76 6.29 3.78 3.63
CA SER A 76 6.28 2.32 3.83
C SER A 76 5.54 1.63 2.69
N ILE A 77 6.12 0.58 2.13
CA ILE A 77 5.51 -0.23 1.08
C ILE A 77 5.18 -1.61 1.64
N ILE A 78 3.90 -1.97 1.61
CA ILE A 78 3.40 -3.28 2.07
C ILE A 78 2.82 -4.04 0.89
N GLY A 79 3.32 -5.25 0.66
CA GLY A 79 2.84 -6.18 -0.35
C GLY A 79 1.99 -7.26 0.29
N PHE A 80 0.89 -7.66 -0.33
CA PHE A 80 0.18 -8.87 0.08
C PHE A 80 0.00 -9.87 -1.06
N LEU A 81 -0.07 -11.15 -0.72
CA LEU A 81 -0.14 -12.25 -1.70
C LEU A 81 -1.22 -13.28 -1.35
N SER A 82 -1.99 -13.72 -2.34
CA SER A 82 -3.13 -14.64 -2.17
C SER A 82 -2.72 -16.03 -1.68
N HIS A 83 -1.57 -16.54 -2.14
CA HIS A 83 -1.00 -17.80 -1.67
C HIS A 83 0.46 -17.59 -1.30
N VAL A 84 0.96 -18.30 -0.28
CA VAL A 84 2.35 -18.20 0.21
C VAL A 84 3.31 -18.69 -0.88
N GLN A 85 3.62 -17.81 -1.82
CA GLN A 85 4.62 -18.01 -2.85
C GLN A 85 5.93 -17.45 -2.30
N GLY A 86 6.82 -18.34 -1.84
CA GLY A 86 8.13 -17.98 -1.29
C GLY A 86 8.93 -17.11 -2.26
N ASP A 87 8.93 -17.47 -3.55
CA ASP A 87 9.56 -16.71 -4.62
C ASP A 87 8.98 -15.30 -4.77
N LEU A 88 7.66 -15.16 -4.72
CA LEU A 88 6.99 -13.86 -4.86
C LEU A 88 7.32 -12.96 -3.65
N LYS A 89 7.37 -13.55 -2.45
CA LYS A 89 7.78 -12.85 -1.23
C LYS A 89 9.22 -12.37 -1.33
N GLN A 90 10.14 -13.23 -1.78
CA GLN A 90 11.54 -12.89 -1.94
C GLN A 90 11.70 -11.76 -2.97
N LYS A 91 11.09 -11.89 -4.15
CA LYS A 91 11.07 -10.85 -5.18
C LYS A 91 10.49 -9.54 -4.67
N ALA A 92 9.39 -9.58 -3.92
CA ALA A 92 8.78 -8.39 -3.35
C ALA A 92 9.77 -7.66 -2.42
N HIS A 93 10.47 -8.38 -1.55
CA HIS A 93 11.51 -7.79 -0.69
C HIS A 93 12.70 -7.25 -1.50
N GLU A 94 13.17 -7.97 -2.52
CA GLU A 94 14.28 -7.55 -3.38
C GLU A 94 13.97 -6.26 -4.13
N VAL A 95 12.74 -6.08 -4.60
CA VAL A 95 12.34 -4.83 -5.29
C VAL A 95 12.11 -3.67 -4.33
N GLY A 96 12.18 -3.91 -3.02
CA GLY A 96 12.09 -2.88 -1.99
C GLY A 96 10.75 -2.84 -1.25
N CYS A 97 9.99 -3.93 -1.20
CA CYS A 97 8.83 -4.02 -0.31
C CYS A 97 9.30 -4.18 1.15
N ASP A 98 8.83 -3.30 2.03
CA ASP A 98 9.25 -3.29 3.43
C ASP A 98 8.61 -4.44 4.21
N MET A 99 7.35 -4.78 3.89
CA MET A 99 6.66 -5.91 4.51
C MET A 99 5.80 -6.67 3.52
N VAL A 100 5.85 -8.00 3.57
CA VAL A 100 5.06 -8.88 2.70
C VAL A 100 4.24 -9.86 3.53
N LEU A 101 2.92 -9.83 3.36
CA LEU A 101 1.98 -10.65 4.14
C LEU A 101 1.08 -11.52 3.23
N PRO A 102 0.65 -12.70 3.67
CA PRO A 102 -0.42 -13.41 2.99
C PRO A 102 -1.74 -12.62 3.09
N ARG A 103 -2.63 -12.78 2.10
CA ARG A 103 -3.93 -12.09 1.97
C ARG A 103 -4.77 -12.18 3.24
N SER A 104 -4.81 -13.34 3.89
CA SER A 104 -5.50 -13.55 5.17
C SER A 104 -4.91 -12.68 6.28
N ALA A 105 -3.59 -12.74 6.49
CA ALA A 105 -2.89 -11.95 7.49
C ALA A 105 -2.99 -10.45 7.21
N PHE A 106 -2.89 -10.02 5.95
CA PHE A 106 -3.10 -8.62 5.58
C PHE A 106 -4.49 -8.15 5.98
N SER A 107 -5.53 -8.93 5.67
CA SER A 107 -6.92 -8.62 6.06
C SER A 107 -7.13 -8.54 7.57
N GLN A 108 -6.45 -9.38 8.34
CA GLN A 108 -6.52 -9.36 9.81
C GLN A 108 -5.73 -8.18 10.42
N ASN A 109 -4.58 -7.84 9.83
CA ASN A 109 -3.73 -6.74 10.30
C ASN A 109 -4.12 -5.38 9.73
N LEU A 110 -4.99 -5.34 8.72
CA LEU A 110 -5.44 -4.14 8.03
C LEU A 110 -5.79 -2.97 8.95
N PRO A 111 -6.66 -3.13 9.98
CA PRO A 111 -6.96 -2.04 10.90
C PRO A 111 -5.73 -1.54 11.67
N GLN A 112 -4.82 -2.44 12.08
CA GLN A 112 -3.59 -2.03 12.77
C GLN A 112 -2.63 -1.29 11.82
N LEU A 113 -2.50 -1.75 10.58
CA LEU A 113 -1.67 -1.10 9.57
C LEU A 113 -2.17 0.30 9.24
N LEU A 114 -3.47 0.43 8.96
CA LEU A 114 -4.09 1.73 8.68
C LEU A 114 -3.98 2.66 9.89
N ARG A 115 -4.17 2.15 11.11
CA ARG A 115 -4.01 2.96 12.33
C ARG A 115 -2.57 3.42 12.52
N ARG A 116 -1.59 2.54 12.35
CA ARG A 116 -0.16 2.85 12.54
C ARG A 116 0.34 3.91 11.56
N HIS A 117 -0.09 3.84 10.30
CA HIS A 117 0.41 4.72 9.25
C HIS A 117 -0.51 5.90 8.92
N GLY A 118 -1.73 5.89 9.45
CA GLY A 118 -2.82 6.77 9.05
C GLY A 118 -3.43 7.58 10.16
N ALA A 119 -3.08 7.27 11.43
CA ALA A 119 -3.12 8.30 12.43
C ALA A 119 -2.23 9.46 11.92
N PRO A 120 -2.75 10.69 11.81
CA PRO A 120 -1.83 11.83 11.84
C PRO A 120 -0.97 11.61 13.07
N GLU A 121 0.32 11.88 12.96
CA GLU A 121 1.16 12.01 14.13
C GLU A 121 0.42 12.96 15.08
N GLU A 122 -0.24 12.43 16.11
CA GLU A 122 -0.46 13.21 17.31
C GLU A 122 0.96 13.49 17.75
N THR A 123 1.44 14.67 17.38
CA THR A 123 2.51 15.37 18.06
C THR A 123 2.10 15.35 19.52
N ALA A 124 2.47 14.28 20.23
CA ALA A 124 2.43 14.23 21.67
C ALA A 124 3.44 15.29 22.10
N GLY A 125 2.89 16.42 22.54
CA GLY A 125 3.63 17.55 23.08
C GLY A 125 4.36 17.24 24.38
#